data_AF-A0A0C9R546-F1
#
_entry.id   AF-A0A0C9R546-F1
#
_cell.length_a   1.000
_cell.length_b   1.000
_cell.length_c   1.000
_cell.angle_alpha   90.00
_cell.angle_beta   90.00
_cell.angle_gamma   90.00
#
_symmetry.space_group_name_H-M   'P 1'
#
loop_
_entity.id
_entity.type
_entity.pdbx_description
1 polymer ?
#
loop_
_entity_poly.entity_id
_entity_poly.type
_entity_poly.pdbx_seq_one_letter_code
_entity_poly.pdbx_strand_id
1 'polypeptide(L)'
;MRLLCILLPIVGLVAADPTVYFKEEFNDGDGWKSRWVESTKGDNLGKFVLSAGKFYGDAEKSKGLQTSEDARFYGISSKFEPFSNEGKTLVVQFTVKHEQNIDCGGGYVKLFDCSLDQTQMHGESP
;
A
#
# COMPACT_ATOMS: atom_id res chain seq x y z
N MET A 1 -1.62 59.41 -27.52
CA MET A 1 -1.49 58.29 -28.48
C MET A 1 -1.08 57.06 -27.70
N ARG A 2 -2.05 56.15 -27.51
CA ARG A 2 -1.93 54.72 -27.20
C ARG A 2 -0.52 54.15 -26.98
N LEU A 3 -0.26 53.61 -25.79
CA LEU A 3 0.59 52.43 -25.55
C LEU A 3 0.62 52.22 -24.02
N LEU A 4 0.30 51.09 -23.41
CA LEU A 4 -0.38 49.87 -23.81
C LEU A 4 -0.76 49.25 -22.46
N CYS A 5 -2.05 49.11 -22.18
CA CYS A 5 -2.55 48.40 -21.01
C CYS A 5 -2.15 46.92 -21.10
N ILE A 6 -1.07 46.49 -20.46
CA ILE A 6 -0.87 45.06 -20.14
C ILE A 6 -0.15 44.96 -18.79
N LEU A 7 -0.90 45.24 -17.71
CA LEU A 7 -0.64 44.57 -16.44
C LEU A 7 -0.89 43.08 -16.72
N LEU A 8 0.20 42.30 -16.81
CA LEU A 8 0.11 40.84 -16.87
C LEU A 8 -0.81 40.37 -15.74
N PRO A 9 -1.89 39.63 -16.00
CA PRO A 9 -2.41 38.74 -14.98
C PRO A 9 -1.31 37.68 -14.81
N ILE A 10 -0.55 37.77 -13.72
CA ILE A 10 0.30 36.68 -13.28
C ILE A 10 -0.67 35.53 -13.02
N VAL A 11 -0.73 34.65 -14.00
CA VAL A 11 -1.49 33.42 -14.01
C VAL A 11 -1.12 32.68 -12.73
N GLY A 12 -2.08 32.60 -11.81
CA GLY A 12 -1.97 31.76 -10.62
C GLY A 12 -1.91 30.31 -11.07
N LEU A 13 -0.70 29.81 -11.28
CA LEU A 13 -0.47 28.39 -11.47
C LEU A 13 -0.70 27.73 -10.11
N VAL A 14 -1.94 27.33 -9.83
CA VAL A 14 -2.24 26.46 -8.69
C VAL A 14 -1.61 25.11 -9.01
N ALA A 15 -0.40 24.88 -8.52
CA ALA A 15 0.17 23.55 -8.48
C ALA A 15 -0.70 22.73 -7.53
N ALA A 16 -1.55 21.86 -8.09
CA ALA A 16 -2.28 20.89 -7.30
C ALA A 16 -1.30 19.74 -6.98
N ASP A 17 -0.75 19.74 -5.77
CA ASP A 17 0.05 18.61 -5.30
C ASP A 17 -0.84 17.35 -5.22
N PRO A 18 -0.32 16.18 -5.62
CA PRO A 18 -1.08 14.94 -5.53
C PRO A 18 -1.35 14.61 -4.06
N THR A 19 -2.61 14.29 -3.73
CA THR A 19 -2.95 13.80 -2.39
C THR A 19 -2.49 12.34 -2.27
N VAL A 20 -1.63 12.05 -1.29
CA VAL A 20 -1.18 10.70 -0.97
C VAL A 20 -1.95 10.19 0.24
N TYR A 21 -2.87 9.25 0.03
CA TYR A 21 -3.70 8.69 1.10
C TYR A 21 -2.98 7.61 1.91
N PHE A 22 -2.12 6.83 1.27
CA PHE A 22 -1.36 5.76 1.92
C PHE A 22 -0.02 5.58 1.21
N LYS A 23 1.04 5.41 2.00
CA LYS A 23 2.39 5.10 1.52
C LYS A 23 3.08 4.21 2.54
N GLU A 24 3.58 3.08 2.09
CA GLU A 24 4.39 2.17 2.89
C GLU A 24 5.62 1.76 2.07
N GLU A 25 6.81 1.90 2.68
CA GLU A 25 8.10 1.58 2.07
C GLU A 25 8.95 0.66 2.95
N PHE A 26 8.47 0.34 4.17
CA PHE A 26 9.14 -0.55 5.13
C PHE A 26 10.61 -0.19 5.44
N ASN A 27 10.94 1.10 5.38
CA ASN A 27 12.29 1.63 5.52
C ASN A 27 12.68 1.99 6.97
N ASP A 28 11.82 1.67 7.95
CA ASP A 28 11.95 2.03 9.36
C ASP A 28 12.11 0.81 10.29
N GLY A 29 12.69 -0.27 9.75
CA GLY A 29 12.94 -1.50 10.52
C GLY A 29 11.65 -2.14 10.98
N ASP A 30 11.50 -2.39 12.28
CA ASP A 30 10.31 -3.04 12.85
C ASP A 30 9.08 -2.12 12.99
N GLY A 31 9.17 -0.84 12.58
CA GLY A 31 8.08 0.12 12.70
C GLY A 31 6.78 -0.31 12.02
N TRP A 32 6.86 -1.09 10.93
CA TRP A 32 5.69 -1.64 10.23
C TRP A 32 4.77 -2.46 11.12
N LYS A 33 5.30 -3.14 12.16
CA LYS A 33 4.50 -3.94 13.10
C LYS A 33 3.48 -3.11 13.89
N SER A 34 3.69 -1.80 13.98
CA SER A 34 2.71 -0.88 14.59
C SER A 34 1.62 -0.39 13.62
N ARG A 35 1.86 -0.49 12.31
CA ARG A 35 0.96 0.00 11.25
C ARG A 35 0.13 -1.10 10.61
N TRP A 36 0.61 -2.34 10.68
CA TRP A 36 -0.02 -3.50 10.06
C TRP A 36 -0.58 -4.45 11.13
N VAL A 37 -1.81 -4.90 10.93
CA VAL A 37 -2.55 -5.80 11.81
C VAL A 37 -2.76 -7.13 11.10
N GLU A 38 -2.26 -8.21 11.69
CA GLU A 38 -2.54 -9.57 11.22
C GLU A 38 -3.97 -9.97 11.59
N SER A 39 -4.66 -10.63 10.67
CA SER A 39 -5.95 -11.25 10.95
C SER A 39 -5.77 -12.45 11.88
N THR A 40 -6.79 -12.72 12.68
CA THR A 40 -6.93 -13.90 13.53
C THR A 40 -8.05 -14.82 13.05
N LYS A 41 -8.72 -14.47 11.94
CA LYS A 41 -9.84 -15.24 11.39
C LYS A 41 -9.33 -16.35 10.46
N GLY A 42 -9.22 -17.55 11.02
CA GLY A 42 -8.85 -18.76 10.30
C GLY A 42 -7.79 -19.55 11.05
N ASP A 43 -7.72 -20.85 10.77
CA ASP A 43 -6.73 -21.73 11.39
C ASP A 43 -5.42 -21.70 10.60
N ASN A 44 -4.30 -21.68 11.32
CA ASN A 44 -2.96 -21.75 10.73
C ASN A 44 -2.71 -20.68 9.65
N LEU A 45 -3.01 -19.42 9.93
CA LEU A 45 -2.60 -18.32 9.06
C LEU A 45 -1.07 -18.22 9.00
N GLY A 46 -0.52 -18.08 7.80
CA GLY A 46 0.90 -17.91 7.59
C GLY A 46 1.40 -16.56 8.11
N LYS A 47 2.71 -16.46 8.38
CA LYS A 47 3.35 -15.26 8.91
C LYS A 47 4.02 -14.41 7.84
N PHE A 48 3.90 -13.10 8.00
CA PHE A 48 4.69 -12.15 7.22
C PHE A 48 5.99 -11.86 7.96
N VAL A 49 7.09 -11.79 7.21
CA VAL A 49 8.39 -11.36 7.71
C VAL A 49 8.90 -10.19 6.88
N LEU A 50 9.67 -9.30 7.50
CA LEU A 50 10.33 -8.21 6.78
C LEU A 50 11.63 -8.72 6.17
N SER A 51 11.75 -8.65 4.84
CA SER A 51 12.89 -9.21 4.12
C SER A 51 13.08 -8.54 2.77
N ALA A 52 14.33 -8.46 2.31
CA ALA A 52 14.67 -8.08 0.93
C ALA A 52 14.82 -9.32 0.00
N GLY A 53 14.71 -10.53 0.55
CA GLY A 53 14.92 -11.79 -0.15
C GLY A 53 16.40 -12.13 -0.37
N LYS A 54 16.65 -13.16 -1.20
CA LYS A 54 17.98 -13.68 -1.53
C LYS A 54 18.76 -12.79 -2.50
N PHE A 55 18.07 -12.03 -3.34
CA PHE A 55 18.67 -11.08 -4.26
C PHE A 55 17.87 -9.79 -4.30
N TYR A 56 18.54 -8.65 -4.38
CA TYR A 56 17.90 -7.32 -4.30
C TYR A 56 18.75 -6.29 -5.03
N GLY A 57 18.12 -5.16 -5.40
CA GLY A 57 18.85 -4.02 -5.92
C GLY A 57 19.57 -3.27 -4.80
N ASP A 58 18.84 -3.00 -3.71
CA ASP A 58 19.35 -2.34 -2.50
C ASP A 58 18.77 -3.07 -1.28
N ALA A 59 19.63 -3.51 -0.36
CA ALA A 59 19.24 -4.39 0.76
C ALA A 59 18.22 -3.75 1.70
N GLU A 60 18.25 -2.42 1.87
CA GLU A 60 17.39 -1.71 2.80
C GLU A 60 16.11 -1.24 2.10
N LYS A 61 16.24 -0.66 0.90
CA LYS A 61 15.09 -0.16 0.14
C LYS A 61 14.23 -1.26 -0.47
N SER A 62 14.78 -2.46 -0.66
CA SER A 62 14.03 -3.59 -1.21
C SER A 62 13.33 -4.42 -0.14
N LYS A 63 13.41 -4.03 1.14
CA LYS A 63 12.66 -4.71 2.21
C LYS A 63 11.16 -4.53 1.99
N GLY A 64 10.43 -5.60 2.22
CA GLY A 64 8.97 -5.60 2.22
C GLY A 64 8.42 -6.81 2.95
N LEU A 65 7.10 -6.95 2.95
CA LEU A 65 6.43 -8.12 3.53
C LEU A 65 6.63 -9.35 2.63
N GLN A 66 7.27 -10.37 3.19
CA GLN A 66 7.46 -11.67 2.56
C GLN A 66 6.63 -12.73 3.29
N THR A 67 5.89 -13.54 2.55
CA THR A 67 5.22 -14.75 3.05
C THR A 67 6.27 -15.81 3.41
N SER A 68 6.25 -16.36 4.63
CA SER A 68 7.32 -17.25 5.12
C SER A 68 7.00 -18.75 5.13
N GLU A 69 5.76 -19.14 4.82
CA GLU A 69 5.26 -20.52 4.93
C GLU A 69 4.48 -20.97 3.68
N ASP A 70 4.75 -22.20 3.25
CA ASP A 70 4.10 -22.81 2.08
C ASP A 70 2.66 -23.29 2.40
N ALA A 71 1.78 -23.26 1.39
CA ALA A 71 0.40 -23.76 1.49
C ALA A 71 -0.39 -23.17 2.68
N ARG A 72 -0.26 -21.86 2.88
CA ARG A 72 -0.94 -21.09 3.93
C ARG A 72 -1.81 -20.00 3.34
N PHE A 73 -2.92 -19.71 4.01
CA PHE A 73 -3.64 -18.46 3.81
C PHE A 73 -2.95 -17.34 4.59
N TYR A 74 -3.02 -16.13 4.06
CA TYR A 74 -2.43 -14.94 4.65
C TYR A 74 -3.48 -13.86 4.80
N GLY A 75 -3.42 -13.13 5.91
CA GLY A 75 -4.30 -12.00 6.18
C GLY A 75 -3.56 -10.95 7.00
N ILE A 76 -3.21 -9.84 6.38
CA ILE A 76 -2.67 -8.65 7.03
C ILE A 76 -3.26 -7.41 6.38
N SER A 77 -3.51 -6.38 7.17
CA SER A 77 -4.07 -5.11 6.68
C SER A 77 -3.44 -3.92 7.38
N SER A 78 -3.43 -2.76 6.73
CA SER A 78 -3.02 -1.49 7.35
C SER A 78 -4.12 -0.46 7.11
N LYS A 79 -4.47 0.27 8.17
CA LYS A 79 -5.48 1.31 8.12
C LYS A 79 -4.82 2.65 7.77
N PHE A 80 -5.52 3.45 6.99
CA PHE A 80 -5.15 4.82 6.65
C PHE A 80 -6.36 5.74 6.79
N GLU A 81 -6.15 7.05 6.66
CA GLU A 81 -7.21 8.03 6.80
C GLU A 81 -8.34 7.78 5.78
N PRO A 82 -9.60 7.62 6.24
CA PRO A 82 -10.74 7.44 5.37
C PRO A 82 -10.85 8.53 4.31
N PHE A 83 -11.13 8.14 3.08
CA PHE A 83 -11.38 9.07 1.98
C PHE A 83 -12.44 8.53 1.02
N SER A 84 -12.98 9.41 0.18
CA SER A 84 -13.81 9.05 -0.98
C SER A 84 -13.10 9.50 -2.25
N ASN A 85 -13.10 8.64 -3.26
CA ASN A 85 -12.64 8.97 -4.60
C ASN A 85 -13.78 9.44 -5.52
N GLU A 86 -14.96 9.74 -5.00
CA GLU A 86 -16.06 10.28 -5.80
C GLU A 86 -15.63 11.57 -6.53
N GLY A 87 -15.81 11.60 -7.86
CA GLY A 87 -15.37 12.70 -8.70
C GLY A 87 -13.84 12.86 -8.82
N LYS A 88 -13.05 11.90 -8.32
CA LYS A 88 -11.57 11.94 -8.33
C LYS A 88 -10.98 10.65 -8.89
N THR A 89 -9.77 10.74 -9.43
CA THR A 89 -9.01 9.56 -9.85
C THR A 89 -8.45 8.83 -8.62
N LEU A 90 -8.67 7.52 -8.55
CA LEU A 90 -8.01 6.63 -7.59
C LEU A 90 -6.86 5.89 -8.28
N VAL A 91 -5.68 5.93 -7.67
CA VAL A 91 -4.52 5.15 -8.11
C VAL A 91 -4.08 4.25 -6.96
N VAL A 92 -3.95 2.95 -7.25
CA VAL A 92 -3.39 1.96 -6.32
C VAL A 92 -2.15 1.38 -6.96
N GLN A 93 -1.02 1.51 -6.29
CA GLN A 93 0.27 1.06 -6.82
C GLN A 93 1.04 0.30 -5.74
N PHE A 94 1.56 -0.86 -6.09
CA PHE A 94 2.41 -1.69 -5.25
C PHE A 94 3.32 -2.55 -6.12
N THR A 95 4.39 -3.08 -5.55
CA THR A 95 5.33 -3.97 -6.23
C THR A 95 5.21 -5.38 -5.67
N VAL A 96 5.20 -6.38 -6.55
CA VAL A 96 5.19 -7.80 -6.18
C VAL A 96 6.43 -8.47 -6.75
N LYS A 97 7.09 -9.29 -5.93
CA LYS A 97 8.23 -10.09 -6.33
C LYS A 97 8.02 -11.54 -5.92
N HIS A 98 7.76 -12.40 -6.89
CA HIS A 98 7.74 -13.85 -6.69
C HIS A 98 9.15 -14.42 -6.82
N GLU A 99 9.99 -14.21 -5.80
CA GLU A 99 11.37 -14.68 -5.76
C GLU A 99 11.48 -16.21 -5.85
N GLN A 100 10.51 -16.92 -5.29
CA GLN A 100 10.49 -18.36 -5.10
C GLN A 100 10.12 -19.16 -6.35
N ASN A 101 9.92 -18.51 -7.51
CA ASN A 101 9.32 -19.13 -8.70
C ASN A 101 7.98 -19.80 -8.37
N ILE A 102 7.03 -18.99 -7.90
CA ILE A 102 5.75 -19.47 -7.39
C ILE A 102 5.03 -20.36 -8.42
N ASP A 103 4.50 -21.49 -7.96
CA ASP A 103 3.69 -22.41 -8.74
C ASP A 103 2.19 -22.05 -8.65
N CYS A 104 1.71 -21.71 -7.44
CA CYS A 104 0.35 -21.28 -7.17
C CYS A 104 0.30 -20.31 -5.98
N GLY A 105 -0.21 -19.10 -6.19
CA GLY A 105 -0.49 -18.15 -5.11
C GLY A 105 -0.92 -16.77 -5.60
N GLY A 106 -1.55 -16.00 -4.72
CA GLY A 106 -2.01 -14.64 -5.00
C GLY A 106 -0.92 -13.59 -4.82
N GLY A 107 -1.06 -12.47 -5.53
CA GLY A 107 -0.19 -11.29 -5.42
C GLY A 107 -1.00 -10.00 -5.60
N TYR A 108 -2.21 -9.96 -5.05
CA TYR A 108 -3.14 -8.85 -5.17
C TYR A 108 -3.41 -8.20 -3.81
N VAL A 109 -3.91 -6.96 -3.84
CA VAL A 109 -4.35 -6.22 -2.65
C VAL A 109 -5.88 -6.05 -2.68
N LYS A 110 -6.48 -5.79 -1.52
CA LYS A 110 -7.89 -5.40 -1.38
C LYS A 110 -7.96 -4.04 -0.70
N LEU A 111 -8.85 -3.18 -1.18
CA LEU A 111 -9.23 -1.96 -0.47
C LEU A 111 -10.58 -2.21 0.20
N PHE A 112 -10.65 -1.94 1.49
CA PHE A 112 -11.85 -2.13 2.30
C PHE A 112 -12.45 -0.79 2.69
N ASP A 113 -13.74 -0.80 3.01
CA ASP A 113 -14.38 0.35 3.64
C ASP A 113 -13.94 0.51 5.11
N CYS A 114 -14.44 1.55 5.76
CA CYS A 114 -14.06 1.88 7.14
C CYS A 114 -14.61 0.93 8.20
N SER A 115 -15.51 0.02 7.83
CA SER A 115 -16.21 -0.89 8.73
C SER A 115 -15.50 -2.22 8.97
N LEU A 116 -14.46 -2.52 8.17
CA LEU A 116 -13.67 -3.73 8.34
C LEU A 116 -13.05 -3.81 9.74
N ASP A 117 -13.33 -4.91 10.45
CA ASP A 117 -12.51 -5.36 11.57
C ASP A 117 -11.25 -6.06 11.04
N GLN A 118 -10.10 -5.39 11.13
CA GLN A 118 -8.81 -5.90 10.66
C GLN A 118 -8.45 -7.27 11.27
N THR A 119 -8.84 -7.50 12.53
CA THR A 119 -8.54 -8.76 13.23
C THR A 119 -9.39 -9.92 12.75
N GLN A 120 -10.51 -9.63 12.06
CA GLN A 120 -11.45 -10.61 11.53
C GLN A 120 -11.41 -10.72 9.99
N MET A 121 -10.46 -10.06 9.32
CA MET A 121 -10.34 -10.03 7.86
C MET A 121 -10.09 -11.44 7.29
N HIS A 122 -10.83 -11.81 6.23
CA HIS A 122 -10.69 -13.09 5.55
C HIS A 122 -11.11 -12.99 4.07
N GLY A 123 -11.12 -14.12 3.36
CA GLY A 123 -11.39 -14.17 1.91
C GLY A 123 -12.77 -13.61 1.51
N GLU A 124 -13.77 -13.81 2.36
CA GLU A 124 -15.17 -13.41 2.15
C GLU A 124 -15.52 -12.07 2.83
N SER A 125 -14.55 -11.39 3.45
CA SER A 125 -14.75 -10.02 3.91
C SER A 125 -15.20 -9.14 2.71
N PRO A 126 -16.24 -8.30 2.89
CA PRO A 126 -16.81 -7.48 1.82
C PRO A 126 -15.81 -6.63 1.04
#